data_AF-A0A0C9UFI9-F1
#
_entry.id   AF-A0A0C9UFI9-F1
#
_cell.length_a   1.000
_cell.length_b   1.000
_cell.length_c   1.000
_cell.angle_alpha   90.00
_cell.angle_beta   90.00
_cell.angle_gamma   90.00
#
_symmetry.space_group_name_H-M   'P 1'
#
loop_
_entity.id
_entity.type
_entity.pdbx_description
1 polymer ?
#
loop_
_entity_poly.entity_id
_entity_poly.type
_entity_poly.pdbx_seq_one_letter_code
_entity_poly.pdbx_strand_id
1 'polypeptide(L)' 'LYPDPYVFRPERFIADGSGKTQLDSTLLRSFNYGRRICPGKNLGNGTVWLAIASLLSVFEITNALDDSG' A
#
# COMPACT_ATOMS: atom_id res chain seq x y z
N LEU A 1 2.91 -10.38 14.40
CA LEU A 1 1.52 -9.92 14.18
C LEU A 1 1.49 -8.41 14.35
N TYR A 2 0.77 -7.69 13.50
CA TYR A 2 0.72 -6.24 13.59
C TYR A 2 -0.09 -5.73 14.79
N PRO A 3 0.37 -4.68 15.48
CA PRO A 3 -0.50 -3.88 16.35
C PRO A 3 -1.60 -3.23 15.50
N ASP A 4 -2.84 -3.32 15.98
CA ASP A 4 -4.05 -2.81 15.35
C ASP A 4 -4.14 -3.20 13.86
N PRO A 5 -4.26 -4.50 13.55
CA PRO A 5 -4.15 -4.99 12.16
C PRO A 5 -5.31 -4.54 11.27
N TYR A 6 -6.44 -4.16 11.86
CA TYR A 6 -7.62 -3.67 11.16
C TYR A 6 -7.62 -2.15 10.96
N VAL A 7 -6.64 -1.43 11.53
CA VAL A 7 -6.51 0.02 11.36
C VAL A 7 -5.63 0.31 10.15
N PHE A 8 -6.19 1.03 9.18
CA PHE A 8 -5.45 1.56 8.05
C PHE A 8 -4.48 2.65 8.53
N ARG A 9 -3.18 2.31 8.61
CA ARG A 9 -2.11 3.17 9.11
C ARG A 9 -0.88 3.03 8.20
N PRO A 10 -0.82 3.71 7.04
CA PRO A 10 0.27 3.59 6.06
C PRO A 10 1.65 3.93 6.62
N GLU A 11 1.70 4.81 7.62
CA GLU A 11 2.92 5.31 8.26
C GLU A 11 3.73 4.18 8.91
N ARG A 12 3.11 3.04 9.21
CA ARG A 12 3.79 1.85 9.77
C ARG A 12 4.88 1.28 8.85
N PHE A 13 4.89 1.67 7.57
CA PHE A 13 5.85 1.24 6.57
C PHE A 13 6.93 2.29 6.27
N ILE A 14 6.87 3.47 6.91
CA ILE A 14 7.86 4.54 6.79
C ILE A 14 8.87 4.41 7.92
N ALA A 15 10.16 4.62 7.63
CA ALA A 15 11.21 4.55 8.64
C ALA A 15 11.06 5.72 9.62
N ASP A 16 11.10 5.44 10.92
CA ASP A 16 10.92 6.43 11.98
C ASP A 16 12.21 7.21 12.30
N GLY A 17 12.92 7.72 11.29
CA GLY A 17 14.19 8.46 11.48
C GLY A 17 15.36 7.65 12.08
N SER A 18 15.08 6.51 12.73
CA SER A 18 16.04 5.56 13.27
C SER A 18 16.59 4.59 12.21
N GLY A 19 16.11 4.73 10.97
CA GLY A 19 16.41 3.81 9.87
C GLY A 19 15.74 2.45 9.99
N LYS A 20 14.97 2.20 11.05
CA LYS A 20 14.22 0.95 11.24
C LYS A 20 12.80 1.14 10.74
N THR A 21 12.48 0.54 9.59
CA THR A 21 11.09 0.19 9.29
C THR A 21 10.74 -1.08 10.07
N GLN A 22 9.46 -1.29 10.41
CA GLN A 22 9.03 -2.66 10.70
C GLN A 22 9.31 -3.48 9.44
N LEU A 23 10.35 -4.32 9.49
CA LEU A 23 10.76 -5.17 8.37
C LEU A 23 9.61 -6.13 8.10
N ASP A 24 8.73 -5.77 7.17
CA ASP A 24 7.51 -6.52 6.99
C ASP A 24 7.69 -7.67 6.01
N SER A 25 7.83 -8.87 6.57
CA SER A 25 7.72 -10.11 5.81
C SER A 25 6.37 -10.28 5.09
N THR A 26 5.32 -9.54 5.49
CA THR A 26 3.97 -9.57 4.92
C THR A 26 3.87 -8.76 3.62
N LEU A 27 4.49 -7.58 3.52
CA LEU A 27 4.68 -6.85 2.25
C LEU A 27 5.47 -7.69 1.24
N LEU A 28 6.49 -8.42 1.70
CA LEU A 28 7.23 -9.38 0.88
C LEU A 28 6.38 -10.58 0.43
N ARG A 29 5.22 -10.80 1.08
CA ARG A 29 4.32 -11.94 0.86
C ARG A 29 2.99 -11.60 0.22
N SER A 30 2.68 -10.33 -0.09
CA SER A 30 1.46 -9.94 -0.81
C SER A 30 1.33 -10.66 -2.17
N PHE A 31 2.46 -11.06 -2.76
CA PHE A 31 2.54 -11.84 -4.00
C PHE A 31 2.99 -13.29 -3.79
N ASN A 32 2.93 -13.78 -2.55
CA ASN A 32 3.43 -15.09 -2.12
C ASN A 32 4.97 -15.23 -2.25
N TYR A 33 5.52 -16.43 -2.07
CA TYR A 33 6.95 -16.71 -2.09
C TYR A 33 7.27 -18.05 -2.80
N GLY A 34 8.54 -18.25 -3.16
CA GLY A 34 9.04 -19.49 -3.73
C GLY A 34 8.64 -19.75 -5.18
N ARG A 35 8.58 -21.02 -5.58
CA ARG A 35 8.36 -21.46 -6.98
C ARG A 35 7.01 -21.04 -7.57
N ARG A 36 6.06 -20.61 -6.74
CA ARG A 36 4.70 -20.19 -7.11
C ARG A 36 4.43 -18.73 -6.76
N ILE A 37 5.47 -17.93 -6.57
CA ILE A 37 5.35 -16.48 -6.45
C ILE A 37 4.62 -15.91 -7.67
N CYS A 38 3.79 -14.89 -7.48
CA CYS A 38 3.09 -14.27 -8.60
C CYS A 38 4.11 -13.75 -9.63
N PRO A 39 4.06 -14.22 -10.90
CA PRO A 39 4.98 -13.75 -11.93
C PRO A 39 4.74 -12.28 -12.28
N GLY A 40 3.52 -11.78 -12.06
CA GLY A 40 3.13 -10.39 -12.30
C GLY A 40 3.46 -9.42 -11.17
N LYS A 41 4.17 -9.82 -10.10
CA LYS A 41 4.41 -8.96 -8.92
C LYS A 41 5.00 -7.58 -9.25
N ASN A 42 5.94 -7.53 -10.21
CA ASN A 42 6.62 -6.30 -10.58
C ASN A 42 5.68 -5.39 -11.39
N LEU A 43 4.92 -5.99 -12.31
CA LEU A 43 3.89 -5.27 -13.07
C LEU A 43 2.82 -4.72 -12.12
N GLY A 44 2.28 -5.56 -11.23
CA GLY A 44 1.26 -5.15 -10.26
C GLY A 44 1.73 -3.98 -9.37
N ASN A 45 2.94 -4.07 -8.81
CA ASN A 45 3.51 -2.98 -8.01
C ASN A 45 3.65 -1.68 -8.83
N GLY A 46 4.21 -1.76 -10.04
CA GLY A 46 4.37 -0.59 -10.90
C GLY A 46 3.04 0.04 -11.32
N THR A 47 2.06 -0.79 -11.70
CA THR A 47 0.73 -0.34 -12.11
C THR A 47 -0.01 0.35 -10.97
N VAL A 48 -0.01 -0.22 -9.76
CA VAL A 48 -0.67 0.41 -8.59
C VAL A 48 0.00 1.73 -8.22
N TRP A 49 1.35 1.76 -8.23
CA TRP A 49 2.09 2.99 -7.92
C TRP A 49 1.77 4.10 -8.92
N LEU A 50 1.82 3.79 -10.23
CA LEU A 50 1.50 4.75 -11.27
C LEU A 50 0.04 5.22 -11.19
N ALA A 51 -0.91 4.31 -10.97
CA ALA A 51 -2.32 4.66 -10.85
C ALA A 51 -2.56 5.65 -9.71
N ILE A 52 -2.01 5.37 -8.51
CA ILE A 52 -2.14 6.27 -7.36
C ILE A 52 -1.49 7.62 -7.64
N ALA A 53 -0.26 7.64 -8.15
CA ALA A 53 0.45 8.88 -8.45
C ALA A 53 -0.27 9.72 -9.51
N SER A 54 -0.74 9.10 -10.58
CA SER A 54 -1.50 9.78 -11.64
C SER A 54 -2.82 10.33 -11.12
N LEU A 55 -3.58 9.56 -10.32
CA LEU A 55 -4.83 10.02 -9.74
C LEU A 55 -4.61 11.24 -8.84
N LEU A 56 -3.65 11.15 -7.91
CA LEU A 56 -3.35 12.25 -6.97
C LEU A 56 -2.75 13.48 -7.65
N SER A 57 -2.17 13.34 -8.85
CA SER A 57 -1.62 14.49 -9.59
C SER A 57 -2.69 15.39 -10.24
N VAL A 58 -3.90 14.88 -10.49
CA VAL A 58 -4.94 15.60 -11.23
C VAL A 58 -6.31 15.64 -10.54
N PHE A 59 -6.52 14.82 -9.52
CA PHE A 59 -7.77 14.76 -8.76
C PHE A 59 -7.56 15.02 -7.28
N GLU A 60 -8.55 15.67 -6.68
CA GLU A 60 -8.75 15.66 -5.23
C GLU A 60 -9.77 14.57 -4.90
N ILE A 61 -9.41 13.64 -4.02
CA ILE A 61 -10.26 12.51 -3.64
C ILE A 61 -10.90 12.83 -2.29
N THR A 62 -12.22 12.99 -2.30
CA THR A 62 -13.03 13.28 -1.11
C THR A 62 -14.06 12.17 -0.87
N ASN A 63 -14.75 12.24 0.28
CA ASN A 63 -15.87 11.35 0.54
C ASN A 63 -17.00 11.58 -0.47
N ALA A 64 -17.79 10.53 -0.71
CA ALA A 64 -19.02 10.69 -1.46
C ALA A 64 -19.93 11.73 -0.80
N LEU A 65 -20.61 12.51 -1.63
CA LEU A 65 -21.67 13.42 -1.21
C LEU A 65 -22.85 12.62 -0.64
N ASP A 66 -23.55 13.20 0.33
CA ASP A 66 -24.79 12.63 0.84
C ASP A 66 -25.98 13.11 -0.02
N ASP A 67 -27.20 12.74 0.37
CA ASP A 67 -28.41 13.10 -0.38
C ASP A 67 -28.64 14.63 -0.48
N SER A 68 -27.96 15.42 0.35
CA SER A 68 -28.03 16.89 0.35
C SER A 68 -26.91 17.56 -0.43
N GLY A 69 -25.97 16.78 -1.00
CA GLY A 69 -24.74 17.28 -1.61
C GLY A 69 -23.63 17.39 -0.59
#